data_AF-A0A1G5VL85-F1
#
_entry.id   AF-A0A1G5VL85-F1
#
_cell.length_a   1.000
_cell.length_b   1.000
_cell.length_c   1.000
_cell.angle_alpha   90.00
_cell.angle_beta   90.00
_cell.angle_gamma   90.00
#
_symmetry.space_group_name_H-M   'P 1'
#
loop_
_entity.id
_entity.type
_entity.pdbx_description
1 polymer ?
#
loop_
_entity_poly.entity_id
_entity_poly.type
_entity_poly.pdbx_seq_one_letter_code
_entity_poly.pdbx_strand_id
1 'polypeptide(L)' 'MGAVYCRLIINTLSSKEDYVDGIIRVYNDDICEVIDNYNCSAFYEPSYVIARAYQNGGF' A
#
# COMPACT_ATOMS: atom_id res chain seq x y z
N MET A 1 5.46 -8.44 6.86
CA MET A 1 5.39 -8.01 5.44
C MET A 1 4.02 -8.23 4.81
N GLY A 2 3.58 -9.45 4.50
CA GLY A 2 2.40 -9.65 3.62
C GLY A 2 1.07 -9.05 4.09
N ALA A 3 0.82 -8.97 5.40
CA ALA A 3 -0.47 -8.50 5.91
C ALA A 3 -0.78 -7.01 5.62
N VAL A 4 0.24 -6.15 5.55
CA VAL A 4 0.07 -4.72 5.26
C VAL A 4 -0.25 -4.53 3.78
N TYR A 5 0.54 -5.15 2.90
CA TYR A 5 0.34 -5.13 1.46
C TYR A 5 -1.02 -5.69 1.05
N CYS A 6 -1.43 -6.85 1.60
CA CYS A 6 -2.75 -7.41 1.29
C CYS A 6 -3.88 -6.44 1.64
N ARG A 7 -3.79 -5.76 2.79
CA ARG A 7 -4.80 -4.77 3.21
C ARG A 7 -4.79 -3.55 2.29
N LEU A 8 -3.62 -3.06 1.91
CA LEU A 8 -3.48 -1.93 1.00
C LEU A 8 -4.09 -2.22 -0.37
N ILE A 9 -3.80 -3.41 -0.92
CA ILE A 9 -4.36 -3.87 -2.20
C ILE A 9 -5.88 -3.95 -2.14
N ILE A 10 -6.43 -4.59 -1.09
CA ILE A 10 -7.89 -4.72 -0.93
C ILE A 10 -8.57 -3.35 -0.77
N ASN A 11 -7.96 -2.42 -0.03
CA ASN A 11 -8.53 -1.08 0.17
C ASN A 11 -8.45 -0.18 -1.06
N THR A 12 -7.49 -0.43 -1.94
CA THR A 12 -7.25 0.39 -3.15
C THR A 12 -7.78 -0.26 -4.42
N LEU A 13 -8.38 -1.45 -4.31
CA LEU A 13 -8.89 -2.20 -5.45
C LEU A 13 -10.03 -1.43 -6.13
N SER A 14 -9.90 -1.20 -7.43
CA SER A 14 -10.99 -0.63 -8.23
C SER A 14 -11.94 -1.72 -8.70
N SER A 15 -13.19 -1.36 -9.02
CA SER A 15 -14.20 -2.30 -9.57
C SER A 15 -13.82 -2.89 -10.93
N LYS A 16 -12.73 -2.42 -11.54
CA LYS A 16 -12.20 -2.85 -12.84
C LYS A 16 -10.84 -3.56 -12.74
N GLU A 17 -10.30 -3.71 -11.53
CA GLU A 17 -8.99 -4.35 -11.30
C GLU A 17 -9.21 -5.70 -10.62
N ASP A 18 -8.50 -6.73 -11.09
CA ASP A 18 -8.40 -7.99 -10.36
C ASP A 18 -7.36 -7.88 -9.24
N TYR A 19 -7.40 -8.83 -8.30
CA TYR A 19 -6.44 -8.86 -7.19
C TYR A 19 -4.98 -8.91 -7.67
N VAL A 20 -4.71 -9.60 -8.77
CA VAL A 20 -3.36 -9.67 -9.38
C VAL A 20 -2.94 -8.31 -9.94
N ASP A 21 -3.85 -7.57 -10.57
CA ASP A 21 -3.57 -6.21 -11.06
C ASP A 21 -3.26 -5.27 -9.90
N GLY A 22 -4.00 -5.39 -8.80
CA GLY A 22 -3.75 -4.64 -7.58
C GLY A 22 -2.38 -4.93 -6.95
N ILE A 23 -1.93 -6.19 -6.96
CA ILE A 23 -0.56 -6.56 -6.55
C ILE A 23 0.46 -5.84 -7.43
N ILE A 24 0.34 -5.99 -8.75
CA ILE A 24 1.31 -5.41 -9.70
C ILE A 24 1.37 -3.89 -9.54
N ARG A 25 0.23 -3.22 -9.38
CA ARG A 25 0.16 -1.77 -9.19
C ARG A 25 0.82 -1.33 -7.89
N VAL A 26 0.50 -1.95 -6.75
CA VAL A 26 1.06 -1.56 -5.45
C VAL A 26 2.57 -1.83 -5.39
N TYR A 27 3.04 -2.95 -5.94
CA TYR A 27 4.47 -3.28 -5.97
C TYR A 27 5.29 -2.40 -6.93
N ASN A 28 4.67 -1.77 -7.93
CA ASN A 28 5.31 -0.81 -8.81
C ASN A 28 5.25 0.64 -8.27
N ASP A 29 4.71 0.84 -7.08
CA ASP A 29 4.58 2.16 -6.45
C ASP A 29 5.70 2.40 -5.44
N ASP A 30 6.22 3.62 -5.41
CA ASP A 30 7.30 4.07 -4.53
C ASP A 30 6.93 3.96 -3.04
N ILE A 31 5.63 3.82 -2.71
CA ILE A 31 5.18 3.56 -1.34
C ILE A 31 5.80 2.30 -0.73
N CYS A 32 6.18 1.32 -1.56
CA CYS A 32 6.85 0.11 -1.10
C CYS A 32 8.16 0.45 -0.38
N GLU A 33 8.94 1.39 -0.92
CA GLU A 33 10.19 1.82 -0.29
C GLU A 33 9.94 2.49 1.06
N VAL A 34 8.84 3.23 1.20
CA VAL A 34 8.46 3.91 2.45
C VAL A 34 7.95 2.91 3.49
N ILE A 35 7.12 1.94 3.09
CA ILE A 35 6.59 0.89 3.96
C ILE A 35 7.70 -0.07 4.40
N ASP A 36 8.61 -0.44 3.49
CA ASP A 36 9.73 -1.33 3.78
C ASP A 36 10.87 -0.60 4.53
N ASN A 37 10.87 0.73 4.56
CA ASN A 37 11.76 1.51 5.40
C ASN A 37 11.28 1.52 6.86
N TYR A 38 11.74 0.51 7.61
CA TYR A 38 11.46 0.38 9.05
C TYR A 38 11.98 1.53 9.93
N ASN A 39 12.84 2.41 9.42
CA ASN A 39 13.26 3.61 10.16
C ASN A 39 12.20 4.72 10.12
N CYS A 40 11.27 4.68 9.17
CA CYS A 40 10.31 5.77 8.93
C CYS A 40 8.94 5.56 9.59
N SER A 41 8.79 4.60 10.50
CA SER A 41 7.54 4.28 11.23
C SER A 41 6.28 3.97 10.39
N ALA A 42 6.30 4.20 9.07
CA ALA A 42 5.19 4.04 8.15
C ALA A 42 4.59 2.62 8.16
N PHE A 43 5.43 1.61 8.37
CA PHE A 43 4.98 0.22 8.55
C PHE A 43 4.02 0.02 9.73
N TYR A 44 4.18 0.81 10.80
CA TYR A 44 3.39 0.69 12.03
C TYR A 44 2.11 1.53 12.00
N GLU A 45 1.93 2.35 10.97
CA GLU A 45 0.75 3.17 10.82
C GLU A 45 -0.51 2.33 10.61
N PRO A 46 -1.68 2.79 11.08
CA PRO A 46 -2.95 2.11 10.81
C PRO A 46 -3.24 1.98 9.31
N SER A 47 -3.93 0.90 8.92
CA SER A 47 -4.23 0.57 7.51
C SER A 47 -4.84 1.73 6.70
N TYR A 48 -5.70 2.53 7.32
CA TYR A 48 -6.37 3.66 6.67
C TYR A 48 -5.42 4.84 6.42
N VAL A 49 -4.38 5.02 7.24
CA VAL A 49 -3.34 6.05 7.06
C VAL A 49 -2.48 5.68 5.86
N ILE A 50 -2.05 4.42 5.78
CA ILE A 50 -1.26 3.89 4.66
C ILE A 50 -2.05 3.98 3.34
N ALA A 51 -3.34 3.59 3.35
CA ALA A 51 -4.18 3.69 2.16
C ALA A 51 -4.41 5.14 1.71
N ARG A 52 -4.50 6.08 2.65
CA ARG A 52 -4.60 7.51 2.33
C ARG A 52 -3.29 8.06 1.78
N ALA A 53 -2.15 7.71 2.38
CA ALA A 53 -0.84 8.08 1.88
C ALA A 53 -0.65 7.59 0.44
N TYR A 54 -1.06 6.35 0.16
CA TYR A 54 -1.08 5.78 -1.18
C TYR A 54 -1.89 6.63 -2.17
N GLN A 55 -3.13 7.00 -1.82
CA GLN A 55 -3.97 7.84 -2.69
C GLN A 55 -3.44 9.26 -2.86
N ASN A 56 -2.70 9.77 -1.89
CA ASN A 56 -2.08 11.09 -1.91
C ASN A 56 -0.70 11.10 -2.62
N GLY A 57 -0.17 9.93 -3.02
CA GLY A 57 1.15 9.80 -3.66
C GLY A 57 2.33 9.94 -2.69
N GLY A 58 2.13 9.72 -1.38
CA GLY A 58 3.20 9.79 -0.38
C GLY A 58 2.68 9.88 1.06
N PHE A 59 3.57 9.55 2.00
CA PHE A 59 3.38 9.78 3.45
C PHE A 59 3.70 11.23 3.83
#